data_AF-A0AAV5TLB3-F1
#
_entry.id   AF-A0AAV5TLB3-F1
#
_cell.length_a   1.000
_cell.length_b   1.000
_cell.length_c   1.000
_cell.angle_alpha   90.00
_cell.angle_beta   90.00
_cell.angle_gamma   90.00
#
_symmetry.space_group_name_H-M   'P 1'
#
loop_
_entity.id
_entity.type
_entity.pdbx_description
1 polymer ?
#
loop_
_entity_poly.entity_id
_entity_poly.type
_entity_poly.pdbx_seq_one_letter_code
_entity_poly.pdbx_strand_id
1 'polypeptide(L)'
;FQGIIEIFFIYAYALSQMVLKDLIFGEDFAVNSGYIYPAFAYYGTYYYIVHAQVWGVAMVSINRYVTVCRPLSKIARHYDQIRTPVLWLINVIVPFVMMARMLFQGSVYYYLTASGQVSQYTPMSIVKTNALQGMIISIIGSIVCAICYFLVIRRLAKTQKSISGGIRDYRREKMLTIVGFALFIALCISTLFYVLICINAANENVATVNVIRTYYIYALMALTFVNPWMLLITNKNTRRSTGLSNLHNFLEFLFSQTLNEVLMVAIFITCQLISRDHILGESFLFECNDSIFPEFYFYGTHYYFMYIQVFGAILQSANRLICVCLPFSKAHALIKQTPAWVLLLGSFLVPAIPMIPMLLRSRISFQRNLDGIVDLLIPNNIVQQNAIQGMASTVFATALCSICYAIVIQKLSRMRFDTRSARDFKRERMLTIIGFAVFISLCVETVYYVFLAAMSQESVDRVRVYFVYPTVIMSFVYPWMLVFTNQNLRRRVLGMPVAASTSPDNIFTIRTMATPLS
;
A
#
# COMPACT_ATOMS: atom_id res chain seq x y z
N PHE A 1 -0.74 -10.92 8.58
CA PHE A 1 0.68 -10.98 8.99
C PHE A 1 1.56 -10.52 7.86
N GLN A 2 1.53 -11.20 6.72
CA GLN A 2 2.23 -10.80 5.49
C GLN A 2 2.16 -9.29 5.20
N GLY A 3 0.98 -8.68 5.29
CA GLY A 3 0.83 -7.23 5.18
C GLY A 3 1.66 -6.35 6.11
N ILE A 4 1.92 -6.77 7.35
CA ILE A 4 2.75 -6.01 8.28
C ILE A 4 4.20 -6.03 7.81
N ILE A 5 4.68 -7.19 7.34
CA ILE A 5 6.00 -7.32 6.74
C ILE A 5 6.08 -6.44 5.49
N GLU A 6 5.09 -6.52 4.60
CA GLU A 6 5.02 -5.72 3.37
C GLU A 6 5.09 -4.22 3.68
N ILE A 7 4.31 -3.72 4.65
CA ILE A 7 4.36 -2.31 5.08
C ILE A 7 5.77 -1.94 5.54
N PHE A 8 6.37 -2.72 6.45
CA PHE A 8 7.71 -2.41 6.98
C PHE A 8 8.75 -2.30 5.86
N PHE A 9 8.77 -3.27 4.94
CA PHE A 9 9.75 -3.27 3.86
C PHE A 9 9.45 -2.22 2.78
N ILE A 10 8.18 -1.82 2.57
CA ILE A 10 7.83 -0.67 1.71
C ILE A 10 8.40 0.62 2.29
N TYR A 11 8.26 0.85 3.60
CA TYR A 11 8.90 1.99 4.27
C TYR A 11 10.42 1.92 4.17
N ALA A 12 11.01 0.74 4.40
CA ALA A 12 12.45 0.56 4.28
C ALA A 12 12.96 0.82 2.85
N TYR A 13 12.20 0.37 1.83
CA TYR A 13 12.49 0.64 0.42
C TYR A 13 12.48 2.15 0.15
N ALA A 14 11.41 2.84 0.55
CA ALA A 14 11.27 4.27 0.29
C ALA A 14 12.33 5.10 1.00
N LEU A 15 12.62 4.82 2.27
CA LEU A 15 13.71 5.45 3.00
C LEU A 15 15.06 5.20 2.31
N SER A 16 15.28 4.00 1.80
CA SER A 16 16.51 3.68 1.07
C SER A 16 16.61 4.43 -0.27
N GLN A 17 15.50 4.59 -1.00
CA GLN A 17 15.48 5.42 -2.21
C GLN A 17 15.72 6.89 -1.88
N MET A 18 15.10 7.39 -0.81
CA MET A 18 15.32 8.75 -0.31
C MET A 18 16.79 9.02 0.06
N VAL A 19 17.45 8.06 0.73
CA VAL A 19 18.85 8.23 1.11
C VAL A 19 19.79 8.12 -0.09
N LEU A 20 19.59 7.12 -0.97
CA LEU A 20 20.57 6.75 -1.99
C LEU A 20 20.31 7.34 -3.38
N LYS A 21 19.05 7.58 -3.74
CA LYS A 21 18.67 8.18 -5.02
C LYS A 21 18.28 9.64 -4.90
N ASP A 22 17.59 10.01 -3.82
CA ASP A 22 17.23 11.40 -3.57
C ASP A 22 18.36 12.18 -2.88
N LEU A 23 19.44 11.48 -2.51
CA LEU A 23 20.68 12.05 -1.98
C LEU A 23 20.43 12.96 -0.77
N ILE A 24 19.48 12.58 0.10
CA ILE A 24 19.14 13.39 1.29
C ILE A 24 20.36 13.64 2.20
N PHE A 25 21.31 12.71 2.24
CA PHE A 25 22.58 12.86 2.98
C PHE A 25 23.75 13.33 2.12
N GLY A 26 23.47 13.81 0.91
CA GLY A 26 24.48 14.28 -0.05
C GLY A 26 25.07 13.19 -0.94
N GLU A 27 25.73 13.64 -2.00
CA GLU A 27 26.40 12.79 -2.99
C GLU A 27 27.55 11.98 -2.36
N ASP A 28 28.32 12.60 -1.48
CA ASP A 28 29.43 11.97 -0.76
C ASP A 28 28.96 10.77 0.06
N PHE A 29 27.81 10.85 0.72
CA PHE A 29 27.26 9.72 1.47
C PHE A 29 26.90 8.56 0.54
N ALA A 30 26.23 8.84 -0.58
CA ALA A 30 25.81 7.80 -1.52
C ALA A 30 27.02 7.06 -2.12
N VAL A 31 28.05 7.80 -2.55
CA VAL A 31 29.27 7.23 -3.15
C VAL A 31 30.11 6.47 -2.10
N ASN A 32 30.22 6.99 -0.87
CA ASN A 32 31.02 6.37 0.19
C ASN A 32 30.25 5.31 1.02
N SER A 33 28.98 5.03 0.70
CA SER A 33 28.16 4.02 1.40
C SER A 33 28.63 2.57 1.21
N GLY A 34 29.66 2.36 0.36
CA GLY A 34 30.21 1.05 0.06
C GLY A 34 29.23 0.17 -0.73
N TYR A 35 29.35 -1.15 -0.59
CA TYR A 35 28.49 -2.11 -1.30
C TYR A 35 27.42 -2.75 -0.41
N ILE A 36 27.61 -2.79 0.91
CA ILE A 36 26.71 -3.51 1.83
C ILE A 36 25.35 -2.78 1.94
N TYR A 37 25.38 -1.48 2.20
CA TYR A 37 24.15 -0.71 2.37
C TYR A 37 23.36 -0.62 1.06
N PRO A 38 23.96 -0.28 -0.11
CA PRO A 38 23.25 -0.33 -1.39
C PRO A 38 22.73 -1.72 -1.76
N ALA A 39 23.45 -2.80 -1.45
CA ALA A 39 22.97 -4.16 -1.70
C ALA A 39 21.76 -4.51 -0.80
N PHE A 40 21.79 -4.14 0.48
CA PHE A 40 20.64 -4.36 1.36
C PHE A 40 19.45 -3.48 0.98
N ALA A 41 19.69 -2.21 0.69
CA ALA A 41 18.70 -1.27 0.18
C ALA A 41 18.06 -1.78 -1.10
N TYR A 42 18.85 -2.24 -2.06
CA TYR A 42 18.35 -2.66 -3.37
C TYR A 42 17.78 -4.08 -3.33
N TYR A 43 18.56 -5.08 -2.92
CA TYR A 43 18.10 -6.47 -2.90
C TYR A 43 17.20 -6.77 -1.72
N GLY A 44 17.64 -6.37 -0.52
CA GLY A 44 16.99 -6.68 0.75
C GLY A 44 15.60 -6.09 0.91
N THR A 45 15.31 -4.94 0.30
CA THR A 45 13.97 -4.35 0.37
C THR A 45 13.10 -4.77 -0.81
N TYR A 46 13.59 -4.70 -2.04
CA TYR A 46 12.77 -5.02 -3.22
C TYR A 46 12.52 -6.53 -3.35
N TYR A 47 13.57 -7.34 -3.54
CA TYR A 47 13.39 -8.77 -3.85
C TYR A 47 12.80 -9.56 -2.69
N TYR A 48 13.07 -9.15 -1.45
CA TYR A 48 12.44 -9.75 -0.28
C TYR A 48 10.92 -9.60 -0.32
N ILE A 49 10.39 -8.39 -0.58
CA ILE A 49 8.94 -8.15 -0.65
C ILE A 49 8.32 -9.04 -1.72
N VAL A 50 8.94 -9.13 -2.89
CA VAL A 50 8.46 -9.95 -4.00
C VAL A 50 8.36 -11.40 -3.58
N HIS A 51 9.44 -11.97 -3.05
CA HIS A 51 9.44 -13.36 -2.63
C HIS A 51 8.45 -13.61 -1.49
N ALA A 52 8.29 -12.66 -0.57
CA ALA A 52 7.29 -12.72 0.49
C ALA A 52 5.85 -12.68 -0.07
N GLN A 53 5.60 -11.86 -1.09
CA GLN A 53 4.31 -11.77 -1.76
C GLN A 53 3.97 -13.06 -2.51
N VAL A 54 4.89 -13.56 -3.35
CA VAL A 54 4.69 -14.81 -4.09
C VAL A 54 4.45 -15.98 -3.14
N TRP A 55 5.29 -16.11 -2.11
CA TRP A 55 5.15 -17.14 -1.08
C TRP A 55 3.81 -17.03 -0.35
N GLY A 56 3.43 -15.81 0.05
CA GLY A 56 2.19 -15.54 0.74
C GLY A 56 0.95 -15.91 -0.07
N VAL A 57 0.89 -15.52 -1.34
CA VAL A 57 -0.23 -15.84 -2.25
C VAL A 57 -0.29 -17.35 -2.51
N ALA A 58 0.85 -18.02 -2.67
CA ALA A 58 0.91 -19.48 -2.79
C ALA A 58 0.38 -20.17 -1.54
N MET A 59 0.82 -19.75 -0.35
CA MET A 59 0.36 -20.30 0.93
C MET A 59 -1.14 -20.09 1.15
N VAL A 60 -1.67 -18.91 0.79
CA VAL A 60 -3.11 -18.65 0.84
C VAL A 60 -3.86 -19.59 -0.09
N SER A 61 -3.35 -19.79 -1.32
CA SER A 61 -3.97 -20.66 -2.33
C SER A 61 -3.99 -22.12 -1.90
N ILE A 62 -2.87 -22.63 -1.37
CA ILE A 62 -2.74 -23.99 -0.83
C ILE A 62 -3.71 -24.17 0.34
N ASN A 63 -3.74 -23.23 1.30
CA ASN A 63 -4.66 -23.30 2.43
C ASN A 63 -6.12 -23.35 1.97
N ARG A 64 -6.49 -22.56 0.95
CA ARG A 64 -7.84 -22.60 0.36
C ARG A 64 -8.16 -23.91 -0.33
N TYR A 65 -7.21 -24.47 -1.07
CA TYR A 65 -7.36 -25.80 -1.64
C TYR A 65 -7.59 -26.86 -0.56
N VAL A 66 -6.76 -26.89 0.48
CA VAL A 66 -6.86 -27.87 1.58
C VAL A 66 -8.20 -27.74 2.29
N THR A 67 -8.62 -26.53 2.64
CA THR A 67 -9.87 -26.28 3.38
C THR A 67 -11.13 -26.59 2.58
N VAL A 68 -11.17 -26.28 1.28
CA VAL A 68 -12.37 -26.48 0.44
C VAL A 68 -12.42 -27.86 -0.21
N CYS A 69 -11.29 -28.34 -0.74
CA CYS A 69 -11.24 -29.58 -1.51
C CYS A 69 -10.94 -30.81 -0.64
N ARG A 70 -10.24 -30.63 0.50
CA ARG A 70 -9.73 -31.74 1.33
C ARG A 70 -9.89 -31.48 2.85
N PRO A 71 -11.09 -31.10 3.35
CA PRO A 71 -11.28 -30.68 4.74
C PRO A 71 -10.97 -31.78 5.78
N LEU A 72 -11.08 -33.05 5.41
CA LEU A 72 -10.81 -34.20 6.31
C LEU A 72 -9.39 -34.77 6.17
N SER A 73 -8.56 -34.19 5.31
CA SER A 73 -7.22 -34.71 5.05
C SER A 73 -6.29 -34.55 6.26
N LYS A 74 -5.26 -35.40 6.33
CA LYS A 74 -4.17 -35.24 7.31
C LYS A 74 -3.49 -33.87 7.18
N ILE A 75 -3.40 -33.33 5.96
CA ILE A 75 -2.83 -32.00 5.67
C ILE A 75 -3.66 -30.88 6.31
N ALA A 76 -4.99 -30.96 6.22
CA ALA A 76 -5.89 -29.98 6.87
C ALA A 76 -5.69 -29.99 8.40
N ARG A 77 -5.68 -31.18 9.00
CA ARG A 77 -5.42 -31.33 10.44
C ARG A 77 -4.05 -30.79 10.85
N HIS A 78 -3.03 -31.00 10.01
CA HIS A 78 -1.70 -30.50 10.28
C HIS A 78 -1.66 -28.97 10.23
N TYR A 79 -2.26 -28.35 9.19
CA TYR A 79 -2.37 -26.89 9.08
C TYR A 79 -3.08 -26.26 10.29
N ASP A 80 -4.16 -26.87 10.78
CA ASP A 80 -4.91 -26.39 11.94
C ASP A 80 -4.12 -26.49 13.26
N GLN A 81 -3.15 -27.41 13.32
CA GLN A 81 -2.30 -27.62 14.51
C GLN A 81 -1.07 -26.70 14.55
N ILE A 82 -0.72 -26.02 13.44
CA ILE A 82 0.44 -25.13 13.42
C ILE A 82 0.16 -23.89 14.28
N ARG A 83 1.00 -23.68 15.29
CA ARG A 83 0.91 -22.48 16.15
C ARG A 83 1.17 -21.21 15.33
N THR A 84 0.44 -20.15 15.61
CA THR A 84 0.56 -18.86 14.89
C THR A 84 2.00 -18.33 14.82
N PRO A 85 2.83 -18.35 15.89
CA PRO A 85 4.22 -17.88 15.80
C PRO A 85 5.10 -18.70 14.85
N VAL A 86 4.80 -20.00 14.67
CA VAL A 86 5.54 -20.85 13.72
C VAL A 86 5.18 -20.47 12.29
N LEU A 87 3.89 -20.22 12.01
CA LEU A 87 3.48 -19.66 10.72
C LEU A 87 4.12 -18.29 10.46
N TRP A 88 4.31 -17.47 11.50
CA TRP A 88 5.05 -16.21 11.38
C TRP A 88 6.48 -16.45 10.92
N LEU A 89 7.19 -17.33 11.63
CA LEU A 89 8.57 -17.65 11.33
C LEU A 89 8.74 -18.19 9.90
N ILE A 90 7.86 -19.10 9.47
CA ILE A 90 7.87 -19.65 8.10
C ILE A 90 7.71 -18.55 7.05
N ASN A 91 6.77 -17.62 7.25
CA ASN A 91 6.50 -16.54 6.29
C ASN A 91 7.61 -15.47 6.24
N VAL A 92 8.53 -15.44 7.19
CA VAL A 92 9.72 -14.57 7.17
C VAL A 92 10.93 -15.32 6.62
N ILE A 93 11.18 -16.51 7.15
CA ILE A 93 12.38 -17.30 6.82
C ILE A 93 12.36 -17.75 5.37
N VAL A 94 11.24 -18.27 4.86
CA VAL A 94 11.22 -18.82 3.49
C VAL A 94 11.54 -17.75 2.43
N PRO A 95 10.92 -16.55 2.43
CA PRO A 95 11.31 -15.47 1.55
C PRO A 95 12.77 -15.02 1.72
N PHE A 96 13.27 -15.02 2.97
CA PHE A 96 14.65 -14.68 3.25
C PHE A 96 15.63 -15.69 2.63
N VAL A 97 15.36 -16.99 2.79
CA VAL A 97 16.15 -18.07 2.18
C VAL A 97 16.11 -17.97 0.66
N MET A 98 14.95 -17.68 0.07
CA MET A 98 14.83 -17.47 -1.37
C MET A 98 15.70 -16.30 -1.86
N MET A 99 15.79 -15.21 -1.08
CA MET A 99 16.61 -14.06 -1.42
C MET A 99 18.09 -14.20 -1.05
N ALA A 100 18.47 -15.11 -0.13
CA ALA A 100 19.77 -15.11 0.54
C ALA A 100 20.96 -14.97 -0.42
N ARG A 101 20.95 -15.69 -1.55
CA ARG A 101 21.99 -15.60 -2.59
C ARG A 101 22.22 -14.16 -3.08
N MET A 102 21.16 -13.37 -3.24
CA MET A 102 21.22 -12.00 -3.75
C MET A 102 21.93 -11.03 -2.81
N LEU A 103 21.82 -11.25 -1.49
CA LEU A 103 22.50 -10.40 -0.49
C LEU A 103 24.03 -10.53 -0.56
N PHE A 104 24.54 -11.65 -1.07
CA PHE A 104 25.98 -11.94 -1.16
C PHE A 104 26.57 -11.70 -2.55
N GLN A 105 25.84 -11.07 -3.48
CA GLN A 105 26.31 -10.83 -4.85
C GLN A 105 27.26 -9.63 -5.03
N GLY A 106 27.51 -8.84 -3.98
CA GLY A 106 28.69 -7.97 -3.86
C GLY A 106 28.95 -6.90 -4.93
N SER A 107 27.91 -6.33 -5.57
CA SER A 107 28.13 -5.59 -6.83
C SER A 107 27.31 -4.31 -7.04
N VAL A 108 26.54 -3.88 -6.05
CA VAL A 108 25.73 -2.66 -6.16
C VAL A 108 26.44 -1.56 -5.40
N TYR A 109 26.78 -0.49 -6.10
CA TYR A 109 27.37 0.71 -5.52
C TYR A 109 26.95 1.92 -6.34
N TYR A 110 27.16 3.10 -5.77
CA TYR A 110 26.90 4.36 -6.43
C TYR A 110 28.22 5.00 -6.84
N TYR A 111 28.23 5.65 -8.00
CA TYR A 111 29.40 6.32 -8.55
C TYR A 111 29.00 7.62 -9.22
N LEU A 112 29.95 8.55 -9.33
CA LEU A 112 29.79 9.77 -10.09
C LEU A 112 30.06 9.50 -11.57
N THR A 113 29.11 9.83 -12.43
CA THR A 113 29.30 9.82 -13.88
C THR A 113 30.26 10.93 -14.31
N ALA A 114 30.75 10.88 -15.55
CA ALA A 114 31.56 11.96 -16.13
C ALA A 114 30.83 13.32 -16.15
N SER A 115 29.49 13.32 -16.11
CA SER A 115 28.64 14.50 -16.00
C SER A 115 28.44 15.00 -14.56
N GLY A 116 29.07 14.37 -13.57
CA GLY A 116 28.92 14.73 -12.15
C GLY A 116 27.63 14.23 -11.51
N GLN A 117 26.87 13.34 -12.17
CA GLN A 117 25.64 12.80 -11.60
C GLN A 117 25.89 11.48 -10.87
N VAL A 118 25.31 11.33 -9.69
CA VAL A 118 25.36 10.06 -8.95
C VAL A 118 24.46 9.03 -9.64
N SER A 119 25.06 7.93 -10.10
CA SER A 119 24.39 6.81 -10.75
C SER A 119 24.60 5.51 -10.00
N GLN A 120 23.58 4.66 -10.00
CA GLN A 120 23.67 3.31 -9.44
C GLN A 120 24.33 2.40 -10.48
N TYR A 121 25.44 1.77 -10.11
CA TYR A 121 26.02 0.69 -10.89
C TYR A 121 25.42 -0.65 -10.47
N THR A 122 25.03 -1.47 -11.45
CA THR A 122 24.67 -2.87 -11.22
C THR A 122 25.07 -3.66 -12.46
N PRO A 123 25.96 -4.67 -12.34
CA PRO A 123 26.36 -5.48 -13.49
C PRO A 123 25.17 -6.15 -14.16
N MET A 124 25.12 -6.11 -15.49
CA MET A 124 24.02 -6.71 -16.25
C MET A 124 23.93 -8.22 -16.03
N SER A 125 25.05 -8.91 -15.81
CA SER A 125 25.07 -10.34 -15.44
C SER A 125 24.25 -10.62 -14.17
N ILE A 126 24.30 -9.72 -13.20
CA ILE A 126 23.59 -9.85 -11.92
C ILE A 126 22.12 -9.48 -12.10
N VAL A 127 21.83 -8.43 -12.88
CA VAL A 127 20.45 -8.09 -13.25
C VAL A 127 19.77 -9.27 -13.97
N LYS A 128 20.43 -9.88 -14.97
CA LYS A 128 19.96 -11.07 -15.69
C LYS A 128 19.64 -12.21 -14.72
N THR A 129 20.59 -12.54 -13.83
CA THR A 129 20.42 -13.68 -12.91
C THR A 129 19.29 -13.43 -11.90
N ASN A 130 19.15 -12.20 -11.40
CA ASN A 130 18.13 -11.89 -10.39
C ASN A 130 16.75 -11.71 -11.02
N ALA A 131 16.67 -11.19 -12.24
CA ALA A 131 15.44 -11.16 -13.04
C ALA A 131 14.96 -12.58 -13.36
N LEU A 132 15.87 -13.47 -13.77
CA LEU A 132 15.58 -14.88 -14.03
C LEU A 132 15.06 -15.58 -12.76
N GLN A 133 15.72 -15.38 -11.62
CA GLN A 133 15.27 -15.93 -10.34
C GLN A 133 13.88 -15.41 -9.95
N GLY A 134 13.64 -14.10 -10.07
CA GLY A 134 12.34 -13.48 -9.83
C GLY A 134 11.24 -14.09 -10.71
N MET A 135 11.52 -14.23 -12.01
CA MET A 135 10.61 -14.83 -12.99
C MET A 135 10.31 -16.30 -12.67
N ILE A 136 11.32 -17.12 -12.37
CA ILE A 136 11.13 -18.54 -12.02
C ILE A 136 10.22 -18.66 -10.80
N ILE A 137 10.53 -17.91 -9.74
CA ILE A 137 9.76 -17.92 -8.50
C ILE A 137 8.31 -17.50 -8.74
N SER A 138 8.08 -16.41 -9.48
CA SER A 138 6.74 -15.90 -9.75
C SER A 138 5.93 -16.82 -10.65
N ILE A 139 6.56 -17.47 -11.65
CA ILE A 139 5.91 -18.48 -12.51
C ILE A 139 5.50 -19.71 -11.69
N ILE A 140 6.42 -20.27 -10.88
CA ILE A 140 6.10 -21.44 -10.04
C ILE A 140 4.96 -21.09 -9.08
N GLY A 141 5.03 -19.94 -8.41
CA GLY A 141 3.97 -19.45 -7.54
C GLY A 141 2.63 -19.33 -8.28
N SER A 142 2.62 -18.73 -9.47
CA SER A 142 1.43 -18.59 -10.31
C SER A 142 0.84 -19.93 -10.74
N ILE A 143 1.66 -20.91 -11.14
CA ILE A 143 1.21 -22.26 -11.49
C ILE A 143 0.55 -22.95 -10.29
N VAL A 144 1.19 -22.90 -9.12
CA VAL A 144 0.63 -23.47 -7.88
C VAL A 144 -0.72 -22.84 -7.55
N CYS A 145 -0.82 -21.50 -7.64
CA CYS A 145 -2.06 -20.77 -7.40
C CYS A 145 -3.14 -21.14 -8.42
N ALA A 146 -2.80 -21.20 -9.71
CA ALA A 146 -3.72 -21.54 -10.79
C ALA A 146 -4.31 -22.95 -10.58
N ILE A 147 -3.48 -23.95 -10.25
CA ILE A 147 -3.93 -25.31 -9.94
C ILE A 147 -4.87 -25.30 -8.73
N CYS A 148 -4.49 -24.62 -7.64
CA CYS A 148 -5.31 -24.54 -6.43
C CYS A 148 -6.68 -23.92 -6.71
N TYR A 149 -6.73 -22.76 -7.36
CA TYR A 149 -8.00 -22.07 -7.65
C TYR A 149 -8.85 -22.82 -8.66
N PHE A 150 -8.25 -23.43 -9.69
CA PHE A 150 -8.99 -24.28 -10.62
C PHE A 150 -9.71 -25.42 -9.88
N LEU A 151 -9.01 -26.11 -8.97
CA LEU A 151 -9.58 -27.20 -8.17
C LEU A 151 -10.66 -26.71 -7.21
N VAL A 152 -10.45 -25.56 -6.55
CA VAL A 152 -11.43 -24.94 -5.64
C VAL A 152 -12.69 -24.54 -6.38
N ILE A 153 -12.56 -23.83 -7.52
CA ILE A 153 -13.69 -23.41 -8.35
C ILE A 153 -14.45 -24.63 -8.88
N ARG A 154 -13.75 -25.64 -9.38
CA ARG A 154 -14.36 -26.89 -9.85
C ARG A 154 -15.14 -27.60 -8.74
N ARG A 155 -14.60 -27.62 -7.51
CA ARG A 155 -15.29 -28.21 -6.35
C ARG A 155 -16.54 -27.41 -6.00
N LEU A 156 -16.43 -26.09 -5.89
CA LEU A 156 -17.56 -25.20 -5.57
C LEU A 156 -18.67 -25.30 -6.62
N ALA A 157 -18.33 -25.35 -7.91
CA ALA A 157 -19.31 -25.50 -9.00
C ALA A 157 -20.05 -26.85 -8.95
N LYS A 158 -19.37 -27.94 -8.57
CA LYS A 158 -20.03 -29.25 -8.36
C LYS A 158 -20.96 -29.21 -7.15
N THR A 159 -20.54 -28.61 -6.04
CA THR A 159 -21.35 -28.53 -4.82
C THR A 159 -22.57 -27.62 -5.01
N GLN A 160 -22.50 -26.57 -5.84
CA GLN A 160 -23.65 -25.71 -6.16
C GLN A 160 -24.86 -26.50 -6.70
N LYS A 161 -24.62 -27.56 -7.48
CA LYS A 161 -25.69 -28.40 -8.07
C LYS A 161 -26.39 -29.30 -7.04
N SER A 162 -25.83 -29.46 -5.84
CA SER A 162 -26.24 -30.46 -4.85
C SER A 162 -26.88 -29.87 -3.58
N ILE A 163 -27.01 -28.54 -3.46
CA ILE A 163 -27.41 -27.89 -2.20
C ILE A 163 -28.88 -27.42 -2.26
N SER A 164 -29.76 -28.07 -1.50
CA SER A 164 -31.10 -27.54 -1.15
C SER A 164 -31.16 -26.80 0.21
N GLY A 165 -30.11 -26.87 1.06
CA GLY A 165 -30.17 -26.34 2.45
C GLY A 165 -28.99 -25.48 2.97
N GLY A 166 -27.96 -25.20 2.17
CA GLY A 166 -26.66 -24.66 2.64
C GLY A 166 -26.18 -23.36 1.97
N ILE A 167 -27.10 -22.52 1.49
CA ILE A 167 -26.80 -21.32 0.66
C ILE A 167 -25.84 -20.32 1.35
N ARG A 168 -25.90 -20.21 2.68
CA ARG A 168 -25.11 -19.24 3.47
C ARG A 168 -23.62 -19.56 3.45
N ASP A 169 -23.27 -20.83 3.60
CA ASP A 169 -21.87 -21.27 3.64
C ASP A 169 -21.25 -21.29 2.24
N TYR A 170 -22.03 -21.66 1.23
CA TYR A 170 -21.62 -21.51 -0.17
C TYR A 170 -21.28 -20.06 -0.53
N ARG A 171 -22.14 -19.09 -0.15
CA ARG A 171 -21.86 -17.66 -0.39
C ARG A 171 -20.60 -17.18 0.31
N ARG A 172 -20.34 -17.66 1.54
CA ARG A 172 -19.13 -17.32 2.29
C ARG A 172 -17.88 -17.88 1.62
N GLU A 173 -17.89 -19.16 1.24
CA GLU A 173 -16.76 -19.80 0.56
C GLU A 173 -16.51 -19.23 -0.83
N LYS A 174 -17.58 -18.87 -1.56
CA LYS A 174 -17.49 -18.15 -2.84
C LYS A 174 -16.79 -16.79 -2.67
N MET A 175 -17.21 -15.98 -1.70
CA MET A 175 -16.60 -14.67 -1.43
C MET A 175 -15.12 -14.79 -1.06
N LEU A 176 -14.77 -15.75 -0.19
CA LEU A 176 -13.38 -15.93 0.23
C LEU A 176 -12.49 -16.51 -0.88
N THR A 177 -13.08 -17.25 -1.81
CA THR A 177 -12.40 -17.69 -3.05
C THR A 177 -12.19 -16.53 -4.01
N ILE A 178 -13.14 -15.60 -4.14
CA ILE A 178 -12.98 -14.38 -4.94
C ILE A 178 -11.82 -13.51 -4.41
N VAL A 179 -11.69 -13.35 -3.08
CA VAL A 179 -10.53 -12.66 -2.47
C VAL A 179 -9.22 -13.28 -2.92
N GLY A 180 -9.11 -14.59 -2.74
CA GLY A 180 -7.90 -15.31 -3.08
C GLY A 180 -7.59 -15.26 -4.58
N PHE A 181 -8.63 -15.33 -5.42
CA PHE A 181 -8.48 -15.26 -6.87
C PHE A 181 -8.00 -13.87 -7.34
N ALA A 182 -8.45 -12.79 -6.71
CA ALA A 182 -7.95 -11.45 -7.00
C ALA A 182 -6.45 -11.31 -6.66
N LEU A 183 -6.00 -11.91 -5.55
CA LEU A 183 -4.56 -11.98 -5.21
C LEU A 183 -3.77 -12.77 -6.26
N PHE A 184 -4.34 -13.85 -6.80
CA PHE A 184 -3.75 -14.58 -7.92
C PHE A 184 -3.64 -13.73 -9.19
N ILE A 185 -4.67 -12.95 -9.54
CA ILE A 185 -4.59 -12.03 -10.69
C ILE A 185 -3.47 -11.00 -10.49
N ALA A 186 -3.37 -10.41 -9.29
CA ALA A 186 -2.30 -9.48 -8.96
C ALA A 186 -0.91 -10.14 -9.07
N LEU A 187 -0.79 -11.40 -8.68
CA LEU A 187 0.44 -12.19 -8.85
C LEU A 187 0.76 -12.44 -10.33
N CYS A 188 -0.24 -12.69 -11.19
CA CYS A 188 -0.03 -12.83 -12.63
C CYS A 188 0.49 -11.53 -13.26
N ILE A 189 -0.05 -10.38 -12.87
CA ILE A 189 0.43 -9.06 -13.34
C ILE A 189 1.88 -8.84 -12.90
N SER A 190 2.20 -9.14 -11.64
CA SER A 190 3.57 -9.08 -11.13
C SER A 190 4.51 -10.05 -11.88
N THR A 191 4.03 -11.25 -12.22
CA THR A 191 4.78 -12.23 -13.01
C THR A 191 5.07 -11.72 -14.42
N LEU A 192 4.08 -11.12 -15.09
CA LEU A 192 4.27 -10.51 -16.41
C LEU A 192 5.37 -9.43 -16.36
N PHE A 193 5.37 -8.62 -15.30
CA PHE A 193 6.41 -7.63 -15.08
C PHE A 193 7.82 -8.24 -14.99
N TYR A 194 8.00 -9.36 -14.27
CA TYR A 194 9.28 -10.08 -14.23
C TYR A 194 9.69 -10.71 -15.56
N VAL A 195 8.73 -11.24 -16.30
CA VAL A 195 8.97 -11.78 -17.64
C VAL A 195 9.49 -10.66 -18.56
N LEU A 196 8.87 -9.47 -18.53
CA LEU A 196 9.33 -8.32 -19.30
C LEU A 196 10.75 -7.88 -18.94
N ILE A 197 11.08 -7.83 -17.64
CA ILE A 197 12.45 -7.51 -17.20
C ILE A 197 13.43 -8.57 -17.70
N CYS A 198 13.08 -9.86 -17.57
CA CYS A 198 13.95 -10.96 -17.97
C CYS A 198 14.20 -10.96 -19.49
N ILE A 199 13.18 -10.72 -20.31
CA ILE A 199 13.31 -10.63 -21.77
C ILE A 199 14.21 -9.45 -22.15
N ASN A 200 13.97 -8.26 -21.59
CA ASN A 200 14.79 -7.09 -21.90
C ASN A 200 16.23 -7.21 -21.39
N ALA A 201 16.42 -7.84 -20.22
CA ALA A 201 17.75 -8.15 -19.71
C ALA A 201 18.47 -9.17 -20.59
N ALA A 202 17.78 -10.20 -21.09
CA ALA A 202 18.34 -11.19 -22.02
C ALA A 202 18.79 -10.56 -23.33
N ASN A 203 18.02 -9.59 -23.85
CA ASN A 203 18.34 -8.82 -25.06
C ASN A 203 19.39 -7.72 -24.85
N GLU A 204 19.99 -7.63 -23.65
CA GLU A 204 20.99 -6.61 -23.27
C GLU A 204 20.53 -5.16 -23.46
N ASN A 205 19.21 -4.94 -23.46
CA ASN A 205 18.63 -3.61 -23.57
C ASN A 205 18.69 -2.89 -22.21
N VAL A 206 19.88 -2.37 -21.88
CA VAL A 206 20.16 -1.67 -20.62
C VAL A 206 19.19 -0.51 -20.38
N ALA A 207 18.88 0.25 -21.43
CA ALA A 207 18.00 1.42 -21.34
C ALA A 207 16.59 1.01 -20.88
N THR A 208 15.96 0.06 -21.56
CA THR A 208 14.62 -0.42 -21.19
C THR A 208 14.60 -1.10 -19.83
N VAL A 209 15.64 -1.87 -19.47
CA VAL A 209 15.75 -2.47 -18.14
C VAL A 209 15.78 -1.40 -17.05
N ASN A 210 16.54 -0.32 -17.24
CA ASN A 210 16.60 0.77 -16.28
C ASN A 210 15.27 1.52 -16.18
N VAL A 211 14.56 1.72 -17.29
CA VAL A 211 13.20 2.29 -17.29
C VAL A 211 12.25 1.39 -16.50
N ILE A 212 12.16 0.10 -16.82
CA ILE A 212 11.27 -0.85 -16.13
C ILE A 212 11.58 -0.90 -14.63
N ARG A 213 12.86 -0.81 -14.23
CA ARG A 213 13.28 -0.77 -12.82
C ARG A 213 12.68 0.40 -12.03
N THR A 214 12.35 1.52 -12.67
CA THR A 214 11.69 2.64 -11.98
C THR A 214 10.26 2.33 -11.56
N TYR A 215 9.60 1.38 -12.25
CA TYR A 215 8.23 0.96 -11.98
C TYR A 215 8.12 -0.19 -10.96
N TYR A 216 9.24 -0.64 -10.40
CA TYR A 216 9.33 -1.74 -9.43
C TYR A 216 8.35 -1.58 -8.27
N ILE A 217 8.30 -0.37 -7.71
CA ILE A 217 7.44 -0.07 -6.57
C ILE A 217 5.96 -0.29 -6.92
N TYR A 218 5.48 0.11 -8.09
CA TYR A 218 4.06 -0.06 -8.45
C TYR A 218 3.66 -1.53 -8.58
N ALA A 219 4.56 -2.38 -9.07
CA ALA A 219 4.35 -3.83 -9.11
C ALA A 219 4.26 -4.42 -7.68
N LEU A 220 5.12 -3.97 -6.75
CA LEU A 220 5.05 -4.36 -5.33
C LEU A 220 3.75 -3.87 -4.66
N MET A 221 3.34 -2.67 -5.03
CA MET A 221 2.19 -1.99 -4.47
C MET A 221 0.88 -2.69 -4.84
N ALA A 222 0.72 -3.14 -6.09
CA ALA A 222 -0.50 -3.77 -6.57
C ALA A 222 -0.92 -4.97 -5.70
N LEU A 223 0.02 -5.86 -5.36
CA LEU A 223 -0.23 -7.02 -4.50
C LEU A 223 -0.55 -6.62 -3.05
N THR A 224 0.16 -5.63 -2.52
CA THR A 224 -0.05 -5.12 -1.15
C THR A 224 -1.40 -4.41 -1.00
N PHE A 225 -1.91 -3.75 -2.04
CA PHE A 225 -3.23 -3.09 -2.04
C PHE A 225 -4.37 -4.09 -2.10
N VAL A 226 -4.30 -5.08 -2.99
CA VAL A 226 -5.43 -6.00 -3.23
C VAL A 226 -5.80 -6.77 -1.95
N ASN A 227 -4.81 -7.11 -1.12
CA ASN A 227 -5.03 -7.94 0.07
C ASN A 227 -6.00 -7.33 1.11
N PRO A 228 -5.73 -6.14 1.70
CA PRO A 228 -6.65 -5.51 2.64
C PRO A 228 -7.98 -5.12 1.98
N TRP A 229 -7.97 -4.64 0.73
CA TRP A 229 -9.20 -4.24 0.02
C TRP A 229 -10.16 -5.41 -0.19
N MET A 230 -9.65 -6.55 -0.65
CA MET A 230 -10.48 -7.72 -0.86
C MET A 230 -11.00 -8.27 0.47
N LEU A 231 -10.23 -8.18 1.57
CA LEU A 231 -10.72 -8.51 2.91
C LEU A 231 -11.84 -7.57 3.38
N LEU A 232 -11.78 -6.28 3.04
CA LEU A 232 -12.82 -5.30 3.38
C LEU A 232 -14.12 -5.56 2.61
N ILE A 233 -14.04 -5.75 1.30
CA ILE A 233 -15.20 -5.96 0.41
C ILE A 233 -15.94 -7.27 0.76
N THR A 234 -15.19 -8.32 1.08
CA THR A 234 -15.76 -9.67 1.26
C THR A 234 -16.20 -10.00 2.68
N ASN A 235 -15.68 -9.30 3.69
CA ASN A 235 -16.05 -9.56 5.08
C ASN A 235 -17.42 -8.98 5.42
N LYS A 236 -18.45 -9.84 5.43
CA LYS A 236 -19.83 -9.50 5.80
C LYS A 236 -19.95 -8.85 7.19
N ASN A 237 -19.08 -9.19 8.14
CA ASN A 237 -19.09 -8.58 9.47
C ASN A 237 -18.46 -7.19 9.45
N THR A 238 -17.47 -6.92 8.59
CA THR A 238 -16.99 -5.55 8.36
C THR A 238 -18.09 -4.73 7.69
N ARG A 239 -18.76 -5.27 6.67
CA ARG A 239 -19.91 -4.62 6.00
C ARG A 239 -21.19 -4.47 6.83
N ARG A 240 -21.32 -5.21 7.93
CA ARG A 240 -22.42 -5.09 8.90
C ARG A 240 -22.03 -4.26 10.12
N SER A 241 -20.75 -4.25 10.50
CA SER A 241 -20.22 -3.41 11.57
C SER A 241 -20.12 -1.94 11.14
N THR A 242 -20.09 -1.67 9.83
CA THR A 242 -20.45 -0.36 9.29
C THR A 242 -21.90 0.00 9.66
N GLY A 243 -22.82 -0.95 9.91
CA GLY A 243 -24.20 -0.66 10.35
C GLY A 243 -24.40 -0.39 11.85
N LEU A 244 -23.34 -0.34 12.67
CA LEU A 244 -23.44 0.10 14.08
C LEU A 244 -23.27 1.63 14.15
N SER A 245 -24.32 2.33 14.58
CA SER A 245 -24.55 3.77 14.39
C SER A 245 -23.46 4.76 14.85
N ASN A 246 -22.50 4.34 15.68
CA ASN A 246 -21.40 5.20 16.14
C ASN A 246 -20.04 4.85 15.49
N LEU A 247 -19.93 3.68 14.84
CA LEU A 247 -18.74 3.26 14.08
C LEU A 247 -18.93 3.49 12.56
N HIS A 248 -20.18 3.63 12.12
CA HIS A 248 -20.59 3.91 10.75
C HIS A 248 -19.80 5.07 10.14
N ASN A 249 -19.91 6.26 10.72
CA ASN A 249 -19.36 7.48 10.14
C ASN A 249 -17.82 7.48 10.12
N PHE A 250 -17.17 6.86 11.11
CA PHE A 250 -15.71 6.70 11.11
C PHE A 250 -15.23 5.73 10.02
N LEU A 251 -15.92 4.61 9.85
CA LEU A 251 -15.58 3.61 8.82
C LEU A 251 -15.90 4.12 7.41
N GLU A 252 -17.00 4.83 7.23
CA GLU A 252 -17.36 5.46 5.96
C GLU A 252 -16.35 6.54 5.57
N PHE A 253 -15.91 7.35 6.54
CA PHE A 253 -14.85 8.32 6.32
C PHE A 253 -13.54 7.65 5.87
N LEU A 254 -13.10 6.61 6.58
CA LEU A 254 -11.89 5.87 6.20
C LEU A 254 -12.05 5.22 4.82
N PHE A 255 -13.21 4.62 4.52
CA PHE A 255 -13.48 3.99 3.23
C PHE A 255 -13.45 5.01 2.09
N SER A 256 -14.07 6.17 2.28
CA SER A 256 -14.05 7.31 1.37
C SER A 256 -12.62 7.77 1.06
N GLN A 257 -11.83 8.00 2.11
CA GLN A 257 -10.43 8.40 1.98
C GLN A 257 -9.62 7.36 1.20
N THR A 258 -9.80 6.09 1.54
CA THR A 258 -9.07 4.99 0.89
C THR A 258 -9.44 4.89 -0.60
N LEU A 259 -10.71 5.09 -0.95
CA LEU A 259 -11.17 5.06 -2.35
C LEU A 259 -10.52 6.18 -3.17
N ASN A 260 -10.48 7.40 -2.61
CA ASN A 260 -9.81 8.54 -3.25
C ASN A 260 -8.32 8.25 -3.46
N GLU A 261 -7.65 7.67 -2.47
CA GLU A 261 -6.23 7.32 -2.57
C GLU A 261 -5.95 6.29 -3.67
N VAL A 262 -6.78 5.25 -3.82
CA VAL A 262 -6.64 4.28 -4.92
C VAL A 262 -6.85 4.93 -6.27
N LEU A 263 -7.87 5.80 -6.39
CA LEU A 263 -8.13 6.54 -7.62
C LEU A 263 -6.93 7.42 -7.99
N MET A 264 -6.36 8.14 -7.01
CA MET A 264 -5.19 9.00 -7.23
C MET A 264 -3.95 8.21 -7.63
N VAL A 265 -3.70 7.04 -7.04
CA VAL A 265 -2.60 6.15 -7.48
C VAL A 265 -2.79 5.71 -8.93
N ALA A 266 -4.01 5.35 -9.32
CA ALA A 266 -4.31 4.93 -10.69
C ALA A 266 -4.13 6.08 -11.70
N ILE A 267 -4.60 7.29 -11.37
CA ILE A 267 -4.40 8.49 -12.18
C ILE A 267 -2.91 8.80 -12.30
N PHE A 268 -2.17 8.78 -11.19
CA PHE A 268 -0.74 9.04 -11.18
C PHE A 268 0.03 8.06 -12.08
N ILE A 269 -0.20 6.75 -11.95
CA ILE A 269 0.46 5.74 -12.79
C ILE A 269 0.13 5.97 -14.27
N THR A 270 -1.13 6.26 -14.59
CA THR A 270 -1.58 6.50 -15.97
C THR A 270 -0.89 7.72 -16.56
N CYS A 271 -0.85 8.84 -15.83
CA CYS A 271 -0.17 10.03 -16.31
C CYS A 271 1.34 9.84 -16.41
N GLN A 272 1.96 9.09 -15.49
CA GLN A 272 3.39 8.78 -15.59
C GLN A 272 3.71 7.97 -16.86
N LEU A 273 2.88 6.97 -17.20
CA LEU A 273 3.04 6.20 -18.43
C LEU A 273 2.84 7.07 -19.69
N ILE A 274 1.91 8.02 -19.67
CA ILE A 274 1.70 8.94 -20.80
C ILE A 274 2.86 9.92 -20.95
N SER A 275 3.23 10.60 -19.86
CA SER A 275 4.18 11.73 -19.89
C SER A 275 5.65 11.30 -19.89
N ARG A 276 6.01 10.28 -19.10
CA ARG A 276 7.41 9.86 -18.93
C ARG A 276 7.83 8.77 -19.92
N ASP A 277 6.95 7.79 -20.16
CA ASP A 277 7.25 6.67 -21.06
C ASP A 277 6.79 6.96 -22.50
N HIS A 278 6.20 8.13 -22.74
CA HIS A 278 5.74 8.57 -24.06
C HIS A 278 4.88 7.53 -24.78
N ILE A 279 4.01 6.80 -24.06
CA ILE A 279 3.18 5.73 -24.66
C ILE A 279 2.30 6.24 -25.81
N LEU A 280 1.84 7.48 -25.73
CA LEU A 280 1.05 8.13 -26.77
C LEU A 280 1.89 8.90 -27.80
N GLY A 281 3.22 8.81 -27.70
CA GLY A 281 4.18 9.53 -28.53
C GLY A 281 4.48 10.95 -28.04
N GLU A 282 5.64 11.47 -28.45
CA GLU A 282 6.06 12.84 -28.12
C GLU A 282 5.16 13.90 -28.75
N SER A 283 4.61 13.64 -29.95
CA SER A 283 3.72 14.57 -30.65
C SER A 283 2.49 14.90 -29.82
N PHE A 284 1.89 13.89 -29.17
CA PHE A 284 0.76 14.07 -28.27
C PHE A 284 1.11 14.99 -27.10
N LEU A 285 2.31 14.84 -26.51
CA LEU A 285 2.74 15.68 -25.39
C LEU A 285 2.95 17.13 -25.79
N PHE A 286 3.49 17.38 -27.00
CA PHE A 286 3.64 18.74 -27.51
C PHE A 286 2.30 19.38 -27.88
N GLU A 287 1.35 18.62 -28.43
CA GLU A 287 -0.02 19.09 -28.65
C GLU A 287 -0.73 19.47 -27.34
N CYS A 288 -0.36 18.81 -26.25
CA CYS A 288 -0.89 19.10 -24.92
C CYS A 288 -0.33 20.38 -24.28
N ASN A 289 0.72 21.01 -24.83
CA ASN A 289 1.33 22.21 -24.22
C ASN A 289 0.39 23.40 -24.12
N ASP A 290 -0.59 23.51 -25.01
CA ASP A 290 -1.61 24.58 -24.98
C ASP A 290 -2.86 24.18 -24.16
N SER A 291 -2.82 23.02 -23.50
CA SER A 291 -3.90 22.49 -22.65
C SER A 291 -3.53 22.54 -21.16
N ILE A 292 -4.48 22.20 -20.29
CA ILE A 292 -4.23 22.07 -18.83
C ILE A 292 -3.47 20.79 -18.46
N PHE A 293 -3.15 19.91 -19.42
CA PHE A 293 -2.59 18.59 -19.12
C PHE A 293 -1.20 18.64 -18.45
N PRO A 294 -0.22 19.47 -18.86
CA PRO A 294 1.08 19.57 -18.19
C PRO A 294 0.94 20.00 -16.73
N GLU A 295 0.08 20.99 -16.47
CA GLU A 295 -0.24 21.45 -15.12
C GLU A 295 -0.95 20.36 -14.34
N PHE A 296 -1.98 19.73 -14.91
CA PHE A 296 -2.72 18.64 -14.26
C PHE A 296 -1.82 17.46 -13.93
N TYR A 297 -0.89 17.10 -14.82
CA TYR A 297 0.09 16.05 -14.54
C TYR A 297 0.94 16.42 -13.33
N PHE A 298 1.56 17.60 -13.32
CA PHE A 298 2.45 17.98 -12.24
C PHE A 298 1.72 18.23 -10.92
N TYR A 299 0.67 19.03 -10.95
CA TYR A 299 -0.07 19.48 -9.78
C TYR A 299 -1.11 18.46 -9.33
N GLY A 300 -1.89 17.93 -10.27
CA GLY A 300 -2.99 17.01 -10.00
C GLY A 300 -2.51 15.63 -9.55
N THR A 301 -1.43 15.10 -10.12
CA THR A 301 -0.99 13.74 -9.74
C THR A 301 -0.15 13.71 -8.48
N HIS A 302 0.53 14.81 -8.17
CA HIS A 302 1.46 14.86 -7.04
C HIS A 302 0.93 15.69 -5.87
N TYR A 303 0.79 17.00 -6.03
CA TYR A 303 0.39 17.89 -4.93
C TYR A 303 -1.05 17.72 -4.50
N TYR A 304 -1.99 17.53 -5.45
CA TYR A 304 -3.38 17.25 -5.09
C TYR A 304 -3.52 15.93 -4.35
N PHE A 305 -2.73 14.92 -4.72
CA PHE A 305 -2.70 13.64 -4.02
C PHE A 305 -2.17 13.80 -2.58
N MET A 306 -1.08 14.54 -2.39
CA MET A 306 -0.58 14.95 -1.08
C MET A 306 -1.67 15.68 -0.26
N TYR A 307 -2.37 16.66 -0.84
CA TYR A 307 -3.43 17.38 -0.14
C TYR A 307 -4.59 16.49 0.28
N ILE A 308 -5.00 15.52 -0.54
CA ILE A 308 -6.03 14.53 -0.17
C ILE A 308 -5.61 13.78 1.09
N GLN A 309 -4.34 13.38 1.18
CA GLN A 309 -3.85 12.60 2.31
C GLN A 309 -3.68 13.42 3.58
N VAL A 310 -3.09 14.60 3.45
CA VAL A 310 -2.93 15.57 4.54
C VAL A 310 -4.29 15.93 5.12
N PHE A 311 -5.26 16.25 4.26
CA PHE A 311 -6.63 16.57 4.70
C PHE A 311 -7.33 15.35 5.32
N GLY A 312 -7.14 14.17 4.75
CA GLY A 312 -7.63 12.91 5.31
C GLY A 312 -7.12 12.66 6.73
N ALA A 313 -5.82 12.88 6.97
CA ALA A 313 -5.21 12.73 8.28
C ALA A 313 -5.74 13.76 9.30
N ILE A 314 -5.95 15.00 8.87
CA ILE A 314 -6.57 16.06 9.70
C ILE A 314 -7.99 15.65 10.10
N LEU A 315 -8.83 15.31 9.13
CA LEU A 315 -10.21 14.93 9.38
C LEU A 315 -10.31 13.70 10.29
N GLN A 316 -9.43 12.71 10.09
CA GLN A 316 -9.39 11.53 10.96
C GLN A 316 -9.03 11.90 12.40
N SER A 317 -8.01 12.76 12.58
CA SER A 317 -7.54 13.20 13.90
C SER A 317 -8.58 14.05 14.62
N ALA A 318 -9.23 14.97 13.90
CA ALA A 318 -10.33 15.79 14.40
C ALA A 318 -11.55 14.95 14.78
N ASN A 319 -11.96 14.00 13.94
CA ASN A 319 -13.06 13.09 14.23
C ASN A 319 -12.78 12.27 15.51
N ARG A 320 -11.53 11.81 15.69
CA ARG A 320 -11.10 11.11 16.91
C ARG A 320 -11.16 11.99 18.14
N LEU A 321 -10.66 13.22 18.06
CA LEU A 321 -10.76 14.21 19.12
C LEU A 321 -12.22 14.43 19.53
N ILE A 322 -13.10 14.66 18.56
CA ILE A 322 -14.53 14.92 18.81
C ILE A 322 -15.21 13.71 19.44
N CYS A 323 -14.98 12.50 18.91
CA CYS A 323 -15.60 11.28 19.42
C CYS A 323 -15.16 10.92 20.84
N VAL A 324 -13.88 11.11 21.18
CA VAL A 324 -13.35 10.69 22.50
C VAL A 324 -13.49 11.80 23.54
N CYS A 325 -13.21 13.05 23.16
CA CYS A 325 -13.14 14.15 24.12
C CYS A 325 -14.45 14.95 24.22
N LEU A 326 -15.28 14.94 23.17
CA LEU A 326 -16.49 15.78 23.07
C LEU A 326 -17.74 14.99 22.64
N PRO A 327 -18.08 13.85 23.28
CA PRO A 327 -19.14 12.94 22.83
C PRO A 327 -20.56 13.55 22.85
N PHE A 328 -20.79 14.62 23.61
CA PHE A 328 -22.09 15.30 23.71
C PHE A 328 -22.10 16.69 23.05
N SER A 329 -21.05 17.03 22.31
CA SER A 329 -20.96 18.34 21.65
C SER A 329 -21.86 18.42 20.41
N LYS A 330 -22.23 19.65 20.04
CA LYS A 330 -22.89 19.93 18.75
C LYS A 330 -22.04 19.44 17.57
N ALA A 331 -20.71 19.50 17.68
CA ALA A 331 -19.78 19.00 16.66
C ALA A 331 -19.91 17.48 16.47
N HIS A 332 -20.04 16.71 17.56
CA HIS A 332 -20.28 15.27 17.46
C HIS A 332 -21.63 14.96 16.80
N ALA A 333 -22.69 15.69 17.17
CA ALA A 333 -24.00 15.56 16.55
C ALA A 333 -23.96 15.88 15.04
N LEU A 334 -23.25 16.94 14.65
CA LEU A 334 -23.08 17.34 13.25
C LEU A 334 -22.37 16.26 12.43
N ILE A 335 -21.23 15.75 12.91
CA ILE A 335 -20.51 14.65 12.24
C ILE A 335 -21.40 13.42 12.11
N LYS A 336 -22.21 13.13 13.13
CA LYS A 336 -23.11 11.98 13.12
C LYS A 336 -24.22 12.11 12.06
N GLN A 337 -24.72 13.32 11.85
CA GLN A 337 -25.78 13.62 10.88
C GLN A 337 -25.26 13.81 9.45
N THR A 338 -23.95 14.01 9.27
CA THR A 338 -23.36 14.24 7.95
C THR A 338 -23.42 12.93 7.14
N PRO A 339 -24.05 12.92 5.96
CA PRO A 339 -24.11 11.72 5.13
C PRO A 339 -22.75 11.41 4.51
N ALA A 340 -22.48 10.12 4.28
CA ALA A 340 -21.20 9.63 3.77
C ALA A 340 -20.75 10.32 2.46
N TRP A 341 -21.68 10.59 1.55
CA TRP A 341 -21.37 11.22 0.27
C TRP A 341 -20.88 12.67 0.43
N VAL A 342 -21.33 13.39 1.47
CA VAL A 342 -20.83 14.75 1.76
C VAL A 342 -19.40 14.67 2.29
N LEU A 343 -19.10 13.68 3.13
CA LEU A 343 -17.72 13.44 3.59
C LEU A 343 -16.79 13.08 2.41
N LEU A 344 -17.28 12.24 1.49
CA LEU A 344 -16.58 11.90 0.26
C LEU A 344 -16.33 13.11 -0.62
N LEU A 345 -17.37 13.87 -0.92
CA LEU A 345 -17.26 15.06 -1.76
C LEU A 345 -16.36 16.10 -1.09
N GLY A 346 -16.49 16.33 0.22
CA GLY A 346 -15.63 17.23 0.98
C GLY A 346 -14.17 16.81 0.97
N SER A 347 -13.89 15.51 1.13
CA SER A 347 -12.53 14.95 1.04
C SER A 347 -11.89 15.07 -0.33
N PHE A 348 -12.69 15.30 -1.39
CA PHE A 348 -12.20 15.51 -2.74
C PHE A 348 -12.08 17.00 -3.09
N LEU A 349 -13.10 17.80 -2.77
CA LEU A 349 -13.19 19.21 -3.15
C LEU A 349 -12.31 20.11 -2.28
N VAL A 350 -12.24 19.90 -0.96
CA VAL A 350 -11.46 20.78 -0.07
C VAL A 350 -9.96 20.75 -0.42
N PRO A 351 -9.34 19.57 -0.64
CA PRO A 351 -7.96 19.48 -1.13
C PRO A 351 -7.72 20.11 -2.51
N ALA A 352 -8.76 20.33 -3.31
CA ALA A 352 -8.62 20.94 -4.63
C ALA A 352 -8.51 22.48 -4.54
N ILE A 353 -8.98 23.10 -3.46
CA ILE A 353 -9.00 24.56 -3.32
C ILE A 353 -7.58 25.16 -3.42
N PRO A 354 -6.54 24.65 -2.72
CA PRO A 354 -5.17 25.15 -2.87
C PRO A 354 -4.60 24.95 -4.27
N MET A 355 -5.14 24.02 -5.06
CA MET A 355 -4.66 23.68 -6.41
C MET A 355 -5.14 24.66 -7.49
N ILE A 356 -6.34 25.21 -7.33
CA ILE A 356 -6.93 26.14 -8.31
C ILE A 356 -5.98 27.29 -8.69
N PRO A 357 -5.40 28.06 -7.76
CA PRO A 357 -4.49 29.14 -8.12
C PRO A 357 -3.19 28.63 -8.76
N MET A 358 -2.76 27.40 -8.46
CA MET A 358 -1.55 26.80 -9.03
C MET A 358 -1.81 26.46 -10.50
N LEU A 359 -2.90 25.73 -10.78
CA LEU A 359 -3.32 25.34 -12.13
C LEU A 359 -3.59 26.55 -13.05
N LEU A 360 -4.07 27.67 -12.50
CA LEU A 360 -4.42 28.86 -13.30
C LEU A 360 -3.24 29.82 -13.55
N ARG A 361 -2.16 29.76 -12.76
CA ARG A 361 -1.05 30.75 -12.82
C ARG A 361 0.24 30.19 -13.37
N SER A 362 0.47 28.89 -13.24
CA SER A 362 1.69 28.26 -13.73
C SER A 362 1.67 28.11 -15.24
N ARG A 363 2.81 28.34 -15.89
CA ARG A 363 3.05 27.87 -17.26
C ARG A 363 4.02 26.72 -17.18
N ILE A 364 3.49 25.51 -17.32
CA ILE A 364 4.27 24.29 -17.37
C ILE A 364 4.14 23.73 -18.78
N SER A 365 5.24 23.31 -19.39
CA SER A 365 5.21 22.80 -20.76
C SER A 365 6.20 21.66 -20.93
N PHE A 366 5.86 20.70 -21.78
CA PHE A 366 6.81 19.70 -22.26
C PHE A 366 7.79 20.34 -23.24
N GLN A 367 9.08 20.16 -22.99
CA GLN A 367 10.18 20.63 -23.84
C GLN A 367 11.26 19.56 -23.96
N ARG A 368 12.06 19.61 -25.04
CA ARG A 368 13.25 18.77 -25.13
C ARG A 368 14.35 19.35 -24.25
N ASN A 369 14.91 18.51 -23.39
CA ASN A 369 16.10 18.84 -22.63
C ASN A 369 17.35 18.88 -23.53
N LEU A 370 18.51 19.21 -22.95
CA LEU A 370 19.79 19.26 -23.65
C LEU A 370 20.20 17.90 -24.27
N ASP A 371 19.69 16.80 -23.71
CA ASP A 371 19.93 15.44 -24.19
C ASP A 371 18.91 15.00 -25.27
N GLY A 372 18.00 15.90 -25.69
CA GLY A 372 16.96 15.63 -26.67
C GLY A 372 15.75 14.84 -26.14
N ILE A 373 15.70 14.55 -24.84
CA ILE A 373 14.61 13.84 -24.18
C ILE A 373 13.50 14.83 -23.85
N VAL A 374 12.25 14.46 -24.13
CA VAL A 374 11.08 15.27 -23.77
C VAL A 374 10.84 15.17 -22.26
N ASP A 375 10.94 16.30 -21.56
CA ASP A 375 10.65 16.39 -20.15
C ASP A 375 9.78 17.61 -19.85
N LEU A 376 9.20 17.63 -18.66
CA LEU A 376 8.37 18.72 -18.19
C LEU A 376 9.27 19.89 -17.74
N LEU A 377 9.26 20.99 -18.51
CA LEU A 377 9.93 22.22 -18.09
C LEU A 377 9.08 22.90 -17.03
N ILE A 378 9.63 22.97 -15.81
CA ILE A 378 9.01 23.66 -14.69
C ILE A 378 9.95 24.79 -14.25
N PRO A 379 9.48 26.04 -14.23
CA PRO A 379 10.25 27.15 -13.69
C PRO A 379 10.73 26.89 -12.24
N ASN A 380 12.01 27.15 -11.96
CA ASN A 380 12.62 26.86 -10.65
C ASN A 380 11.90 27.54 -9.48
N ASN A 381 11.40 28.76 -9.69
CA ASN A 381 10.61 29.49 -8.71
C ASN A 381 9.32 28.75 -8.34
N ILE A 382 8.67 28.10 -9.31
CA ILE A 382 7.48 27.29 -9.09
C ILE A 382 7.84 26.04 -8.28
N VAL A 383 8.91 25.35 -8.65
CA VAL A 383 9.37 24.14 -7.95
C VAL A 383 9.64 24.43 -6.47
N GLN A 384 10.40 25.50 -6.17
CA GLN A 384 10.72 25.89 -4.81
C GLN A 384 9.48 26.38 -4.03
N GLN A 385 8.61 27.16 -4.66
CA GLN A 385 7.36 27.61 -4.05
C GLN A 385 6.49 26.42 -3.64
N ASN A 386 6.41 25.39 -4.49
CA ASN A 386 5.61 24.21 -4.22
C ASN A 386 6.21 23.33 -3.12
N ALA A 387 7.55 23.22 -3.05
CA ALA A 387 8.22 22.55 -1.95
C ALA A 387 7.92 23.26 -0.61
N ILE A 388 7.99 24.60 -0.57
CA ILE A 388 7.63 25.40 0.61
C ILE A 388 6.14 25.23 0.96
N GLN A 389 5.26 25.21 -0.03
CA GLN A 389 3.82 25.03 0.20
C GLN A 389 3.49 23.63 0.73
N GLY A 390 4.14 22.59 0.19
CA GLY A 390 4.05 21.21 0.67
C GLY A 390 4.56 21.09 2.10
N MET A 391 5.72 21.70 2.41
CA MET A 391 6.25 21.79 3.77
C MET A 391 5.27 22.49 4.72
N ALA A 392 4.78 23.68 4.37
CA ALA A 392 3.88 24.44 5.22
C ALA A 392 2.58 23.66 5.51
N SER A 393 2.04 22.98 4.50
CA SER A 393 0.80 22.21 4.62
C SER A 393 0.98 20.97 5.49
N THR A 394 2.05 20.21 5.27
CA THR A 394 2.35 18.99 6.04
C THR A 394 2.75 19.31 7.49
N VAL A 395 3.54 20.36 7.72
CA VAL A 395 3.90 20.85 9.06
C VAL A 395 2.66 21.31 9.83
N PHE A 396 1.79 22.11 9.20
CA PHE A 396 0.54 22.56 9.81
C PHE A 396 -0.34 21.36 10.21
N ALA A 397 -0.53 20.42 9.29
CA ALA A 397 -1.31 19.22 9.53
C ALA A 397 -0.71 18.35 10.65
N THR A 398 0.61 18.17 10.66
CA THR A 398 1.32 17.42 11.70
C THR A 398 1.16 18.08 13.06
N ALA A 399 1.29 19.40 13.15
CA ALA A 399 1.07 20.13 14.39
C ALA A 399 -0.37 19.95 14.91
N LEU A 400 -1.37 20.13 14.03
CA LEU A 400 -2.78 19.97 14.37
C LEU A 400 -3.11 18.53 14.81
N CYS A 401 -2.63 17.53 14.07
CA CYS A 401 -2.81 16.12 14.41
C CYS A 401 -2.12 15.77 15.73
N SER A 402 -0.92 16.30 15.99
CA SER A 402 -0.19 16.12 17.25
C SER A 402 -1.00 16.62 18.43
N ILE A 403 -1.58 17.82 18.33
CA ILE A 403 -2.44 18.40 19.37
C ILE A 403 -3.67 17.51 19.60
N CYS A 404 -4.36 17.10 18.53
CA CYS A 404 -5.52 16.20 18.62
C CYS A 404 -5.18 14.91 19.37
N TYR A 405 -4.10 14.22 18.96
CA TYR A 405 -3.70 12.95 19.59
C TYR A 405 -3.18 13.13 21.02
N ALA A 406 -2.47 14.22 21.32
CA ALA A 406 -2.05 14.52 22.69
C ALA A 406 -3.26 14.64 23.63
N ILE A 407 -4.29 15.40 23.23
CA ILE A 407 -5.52 15.56 24.02
C ILE A 407 -6.26 14.23 24.16
N VAL A 408 -6.39 13.45 23.08
CA VAL A 408 -7.03 12.12 23.09
C VAL A 408 -6.29 11.17 24.03
N ILE A 409 -4.96 11.12 23.98
CA ILE A 409 -4.12 10.27 24.85
C ILE A 409 -4.25 10.70 26.31
N GLN A 410 -4.26 12.01 26.60
CA GLN A 410 -4.50 12.52 27.95
C GLN A 410 -5.90 12.15 28.47
N LYS A 411 -6.93 12.20 27.63
CA LYS A 411 -8.28 11.78 28.02
C LYS A 411 -8.33 10.28 28.27
N LEU A 412 -7.69 9.48 27.41
CA LEU A 412 -7.60 8.03 27.56
C LEU A 412 -6.85 7.63 28.83
N SER A 413 -5.75 8.29 29.16
CA SER A 413 -4.98 7.98 30.38
C SER A 413 -5.81 8.24 31.65
N ARG A 414 -6.68 9.26 31.65
CA ARG A 414 -7.65 9.49 32.73
C ARG A 414 -8.73 8.40 32.80
N MET A 415 -9.26 7.97 31.65
CA MET A 415 -10.26 6.89 31.57
C MET A 415 -9.70 5.51 31.99
N ARG A 416 -8.38 5.31 31.96
CA ARG A 416 -7.73 4.07 32.41
C ARG A 416 -8.05 3.72 33.86
N PHE A 417 -8.24 4.73 34.71
CA PHE A 417 -8.49 4.55 36.14
C PHE A 417 -9.98 4.35 36.48
N ASP A 418 -10.87 4.47 35.51
CA ASP A 418 -12.31 4.25 35.71
C ASP A 418 -12.70 2.80 35.37
N THR A 419 -12.96 2.00 36.41
CA THR A 419 -13.35 0.59 36.28
C THR A 419 -14.67 0.37 35.53
N ARG A 420 -15.57 1.37 35.49
CA ARG A 420 -16.84 1.26 34.75
C ARG A 420 -16.66 1.33 33.23
N SER A 421 -15.52 1.85 32.74
CA SER A 421 -15.26 2.10 31.32
C SER A 421 -14.24 1.13 30.69
N ALA A 422 -13.79 0.09 31.38
CA ALA A 422 -12.67 -0.76 30.92
C ALA A 422 -12.83 -1.35 29.50
N ARG A 423 -14.06 -1.66 29.07
CA ARG A 423 -14.35 -2.16 27.71
C ARG A 423 -14.25 -1.06 26.65
N ASP A 424 -14.82 0.11 26.92
CA ASP A 424 -14.77 1.26 26.02
C ASP A 424 -13.35 1.83 25.94
N PHE A 425 -12.62 1.89 27.07
CA PHE A 425 -11.20 2.25 27.09
C PHE A 425 -10.37 1.34 26.17
N LYS A 426 -10.55 0.01 26.23
CA LYS A 426 -9.82 -0.92 25.35
C LYS A 426 -10.15 -0.72 23.87
N ARG A 427 -11.40 -0.36 23.56
CA ARG A 427 -11.85 -0.05 22.19
C ARG A 427 -11.21 1.24 21.70
N GLU A 428 -11.38 2.33 22.43
CA GLU A 428 -10.87 3.64 22.05
C GLU A 428 -9.36 3.68 22.02
N ARG A 429 -8.66 3.05 22.97
CA ARG A 429 -7.20 2.91 22.95
C ARG A 429 -6.72 2.26 21.65
N MET A 430 -7.41 1.23 21.16
CA MET A 430 -7.03 0.61 19.89
C MET A 430 -7.28 1.56 18.72
N LEU A 431 -8.46 2.18 18.65
CA LEU A 431 -8.79 3.09 17.54
C LEU A 431 -7.81 4.27 17.49
N THR A 432 -7.33 4.73 18.65
CA THR A 432 -6.27 5.73 18.76
C THR A 432 -4.92 5.19 18.30
N ILE A 433 -4.50 3.98 18.70
CA ILE A 433 -3.25 3.37 18.19
C ILE A 433 -3.28 3.23 16.67
N ILE A 434 -4.43 2.81 16.14
CA ILE A 434 -4.63 2.66 14.69
C ILE A 434 -4.52 4.03 14.03
N GLY A 435 -5.21 5.05 14.55
CA GLY A 435 -5.11 6.40 14.01
C GLY A 435 -3.73 7.03 14.12
N PHE A 436 -2.98 6.67 15.17
CA PHE A 436 -1.61 7.09 15.38
C PHE A 436 -0.66 6.55 14.29
N ALA A 437 -0.98 5.41 13.66
CA ALA A 437 -0.21 4.92 12.52
C ALA A 437 -0.25 5.89 11.33
N VAL A 438 -1.43 6.40 10.95
CA VAL A 438 -1.56 7.45 9.91
C VAL A 438 -0.82 8.72 10.31
N PHE A 439 -0.83 9.07 11.59
CA PHE A 439 -0.06 10.21 12.08
C PHE A 439 1.45 10.01 11.91
N ILE A 440 1.99 8.82 12.23
CA ILE A 440 3.41 8.51 11.97
C ILE A 440 3.73 8.66 10.48
N SER A 441 2.86 8.16 9.63
CA SER A 441 3.02 8.25 8.18
C SER A 441 3.00 9.71 7.68
N LEU A 442 2.13 10.56 8.23
CA LEU A 442 2.13 12.01 8.02
C LEU A 442 3.43 12.66 8.52
N CYS A 443 4.01 12.20 9.62
CA CYS A 443 5.31 12.69 10.09
C CYS A 443 6.43 12.36 9.10
N VAL A 444 6.45 11.15 8.53
CA VAL A 444 7.42 10.77 7.49
C VAL A 444 7.29 11.68 6.27
N GLU A 445 6.06 11.93 5.82
CA GLU A 445 5.77 12.87 4.73
C GLU A 445 6.20 14.31 5.07
N THR A 446 5.95 14.76 6.30
CA THR A 446 6.39 16.09 6.76
C THR A 446 7.91 16.21 6.75
N VAL A 447 8.62 15.21 7.27
CA VAL A 447 10.08 15.17 7.25
C VAL A 447 10.59 15.27 5.81
N TYR A 448 9.98 14.53 4.88
CA TYR A 448 10.32 14.59 3.46
C TYR A 448 10.19 16.00 2.89
N TYR A 449 9.04 16.66 3.06
CA TYR A 449 8.83 17.99 2.52
C TYR A 449 9.66 19.09 3.22
N VAL A 450 9.98 18.91 4.52
CA VAL A 450 10.93 19.79 5.21
C VAL A 450 12.32 19.68 4.60
N PHE A 451 12.80 18.46 4.34
CA PHE A 451 14.07 18.27 3.63
C PHE A 451 14.02 18.88 2.24
N LEU A 452 12.95 18.63 1.49
CA LEU A 452 12.80 19.14 0.14
C LEU A 452 12.82 20.66 0.08
N ALA A 453 12.18 21.34 1.03
CA ALA A 453 12.19 22.79 1.13
C ALA A 453 13.56 23.36 1.56
N ALA A 454 14.38 22.56 2.24
CA ALA A 454 15.73 22.94 2.68
C ALA A 454 16.82 22.66 1.63
N MET A 455 16.54 21.82 0.62
CA MET A 455 17.49 21.46 -0.43
C MET A 455 17.72 22.59 -1.44
N SER A 456 18.87 22.55 -2.12
CA SER A 456 19.15 23.43 -3.26
C SER A 456 18.20 23.13 -4.43
N GLN A 457 17.90 24.13 -5.26
CA GLN A 457 16.96 24.01 -6.39
C GLN A 457 17.32 22.85 -7.34
N GLU A 458 18.59 22.69 -7.67
CA GLU A 458 19.09 21.62 -8.54
C GLU A 458 18.88 20.22 -7.93
N SER A 459 18.93 20.11 -6.61
CA SER A 459 18.63 18.87 -5.92
C SER A 459 17.13 18.57 -5.95
N VAL A 460 16.28 19.59 -5.77
CA VAL A 460 14.82 19.43 -5.79
C VAL A 460 14.34 18.92 -7.16
N ASP A 461 14.93 19.40 -8.26
CA ASP A 461 14.61 18.92 -9.61
C ASP A 461 14.97 17.45 -9.84
N ARG A 462 16.07 16.96 -9.22
CA ARG A 462 16.46 15.54 -9.28
C ARG A 462 15.52 14.64 -8.46
N VAL A 463 15.11 15.11 -7.28
CA VAL A 463 14.28 14.36 -6.35
C VAL A 463 12.82 14.29 -6.80
N ARG A 464 12.37 15.20 -7.70
CA ARG A 464 11.00 15.31 -8.23
C ARG A 464 10.40 14.00 -8.72
N VAL A 465 11.20 13.15 -9.36
CA VAL A 465 10.75 11.86 -9.90
C VAL A 465 10.21 10.93 -8.80
N TYR A 466 10.66 11.14 -7.57
CA TYR A 466 10.38 10.29 -6.42
C TYR A 466 9.45 10.95 -5.40
N PHE A 467 9.00 12.19 -5.64
CA PHE A 467 8.13 12.91 -4.70
C PHE A 467 6.87 12.11 -4.35
N VAL A 468 6.36 11.30 -5.28
CA VAL A 468 5.13 10.53 -5.06
C VAL A 468 5.30 9.44 -4.00
N TYR A 469 6.52 9.00 -3.67
CA TYR A 469 6.71 7.82 -2.83
C TYR A 469 6.16 7.96 -1.41
N PRO A 470 6.48 9.03 -0.64
CA PRO A 470 5.87 9.24 0.67
C PRO A 470 4.33 9.27 0.61
N THR A 471 3.79 9.96 -0.38
CA THR A 471 2.34 10.06 -0.63
C THR A 471 1.77 8.66 -0.91
N VAL A 472 2.34 7.93 -1.85
CA VAL A 472 1.93 6.58 -2.19
C VAL A 472 1.95 5.64 -0.97
N ILE A 473 2.96 5.75 -0.10
CA ILE A 473 3.08 4.91 1.11
C ILE A 473 1.95 5.17 2.10
N MET A 474 1.54 6.43 2.27
CA MET A 474 0.39 6.81 3.11
C MET A 474 -0.89 6.06 2.70
N SER A 475 -1.11 5.86 1.40
CA SER A 475 -2.28 5.12 0.88
C SER A 475 -2.34 3.65 1.32
N PHE A 476 -1.23 3.06 1.75
CA PHE A 476 -1.21 1.69 2.26
C PHE A 476 -1.73 1.58 3.69
N VAL A 477 -1.63 2.64 4.47
CA VAL A 477 -1.89 2.55 5.91
C VAL A 477 -3.39 2.43 6.15
N TYR A 478 -4.22 3.17 5.41
CA TYR A 478 -5.68 3.20 5.56
C TYR A 478 -6.39 1.84 5.38
N PRO A 479 -6.15 1.05 4.33
CA PRO A 479 -6.75 -0.29 4.20
C PRO A 479 -6.38 -1.22 5.36
N TRP A 480 -5.11 -1.18 5.80
CA TRP A 480 -4.64 -2.02 6.90
C TRP A 480 -5.20 -1.57 8.25
N MET A 481 -5.40 -0.28 8.46
CA MET A 481 -6.09 0.25 9.62
C MET A 481 -7.52 -0.26 9.72
N LEU A 482 -8.28 -0.21 8.63
CA LEU A 482 -9.64 -0.76 8.58
C LEU A 482 -9.67 -2.24 8.96
N VAL A 483 -8.71 -3.02 8.48
CA VAL A 483 -8.51 -4.43 8.83
C VAL A 483 -8.21 -4.60 10.33
N PHE A 484 -7.34 -3.77 10.93
CA PHE A 484 -6.99 -3.84 12.35
C PHE A 484 -8.08 -3.31 13.30
N THR A 485 -8.96 -2.42 12.85
CA THR A 485 -10.09 -1.93 13.66
C THR A 485 -11.12 -3.03 13.93
N ASN A 486 -11.22 -4.03 13.06
CA ASN A 486 -12.14 -5.15 13.24
C ASN A 486 -11.64 -6.09 14.35
N GLN A 487 -12.26 -6.04 15.53
CA GLN A 487 -11.88 -6.84 16.70
C GLN A 487 -11.85 -8.35 16.43
N ASN A 488 -12.75 -8.87 15.60
CA ASN A 488 -12.79 -10.29 15.24
C ASN A 488 -11.64 -10.66 14.32
N LEU A 489 -11.35 -9.80 13.34
CA LEU A 489 -10.25 -10.02 12.42
C LEU A 489 -8.89 -9.87 13.13
N ARG A 490 -8.76 -8.88 14.01
CA ARG A 490 -7.60 -8.67 14.87
C ARG A 490 -7.32 -9.85 15.80
N ARG A 491 -8.34 -10.38 16.50
CA ARG A 491 -8.17 -11.57 17.36
C ARG A 491 -7.65 -12.76 16.55
N ARG A 492 -8.18 -12.97 15.35
CA ARG A 492 -7.70 -14.02 14.43
C ARG A 492 -6.25 -13.78 13.96
N VAL A 493 -5.90 -12.55 13.59
CA VAL A 493 -4.54 -12.20 13.14
C VAL A 493 -3.50 -12.36 14.25
N LEU A 494 -3.86 -12.02 15.50
CA LEU A 494 -2.98 -12.11 16.66
C LEU A 494 -3.01 -13.49 17.36
N GLY A 495 -3.70 -14.49 16.80
CA GLY A 495 -3.82 -15.83 17.40
C GLY A 495 -4.54 -15.84 18.75
N MET A 496 -5.33 -14.80 19.07
CA MET A 496 -6.10 -14.74 20.30
C MET A 496 -7.39 -15.55 20.17
N PRO A 497 -7.85 -16.22 21.25
CA PRO A 497 -9.10 -16.95 21.24
C PRO A 497 -10.26 -16.02 20.82
N VAL A 498 -10.92 -16.40 19.73
CA VAL A 498 -12.14 -15.73 19.28
C VAL A 498 -13.24 -16.22 20.22
N ALA A 499 -13.81 -15.32 21.02
CA ALA A 499 -14.99 -15.65 21.82
C ALA A 499 -16.01 -16.34 20.90
N ALA A 500 -16.45 -17.54 21.28
CA ALA A 500 -17.47 -18.27 20.55
C ALA A 500 -18.63 -17.29 20.31
N SER A 501 -18.99 -17.08 19.04
CA SER A 501 -20.19 -16.29 18.77
C SER A 501 -21.33 -16.98 19.51
N THR A 502 -22.06 -16.24 20.33
CA THR A 502 -23.28 -16.72 21.01
C THR A 502 -24.42 -17.08 20.04
N SER A 503 -24.15 -17.08 18.74
CA SER A 503 -24.97 -17.80 17.76
C SER A 503 -24.54 -19.27 17.77
N PRO A 504 -25.43 -20.20 18.19
CA PRO A 504 -25.14 -21.64 18.27
C PRO A 504 -24.81 -22.31 16.92
N ASP A 505 -24.84 -21.57 15.81
CA ASP A 505 -24.74 -22.13 14.45
C ASP A 505 -23.31 -22.33 13.93
N ASN A 506 -22.28 -21.80 14.59
CA ASN A 506 -20.92 -21.76 14.01
C ASN A 506 -20.00 -22.93 14.41
N ILE A 507 -20.41 -23.78 15.35
CA ILE A 507 -19.60 -24.93 15.82
C ILE A 507 -20.02 -26.24 15.11
N PHE A 508 -21.24 -26.31 14.56
CA PHE A 508 -21.77 -27.53 13.92
C PHE A 508 -21.55 -27.62 12.40
N THR A 509 -21.09 -26.55 11.73
CA THR A 509 -21.22 -26.42 10.27
C THR A 509 -20.06 -26.98 9.43
N ILE A 510 -18.95 -27.42 10.03
CA ILE A 510 -17.87 -28.13 9.29
C ILE A 510 -18.06 -29.65 9.33
N ARG A 511 -18.80 -30.19 10.32
CA ARG A 511 -19.03 -31.64 10.44
C ARG A 511 -20.13 -32.16 9.50
N THR A 512 -21.07 -31.33 9.08
CA THR A 512 -22.25 -31.77 8.31
C THR A 512 -22.05 -31.85 6.79
N MET A 513 -20.94 -31.35 6.24
CA MET A 513 -20.59 -31.59 4.82
C MET A 513 -19.76 -32.87 4.61
N ALA A 514 -19.43 -33.58 5.69
CA ALA A 514 -18.50 -34.71 5.70
C ALA A 514 -19.17 -36.08 5.81
N THR A 515 -20.49 -36.14 6.04
CA THR A 515 -21.22 -37.41 5.99
C THR A 515 -21.66 -37.67 4.56
N PRO A 516 -21.15 -38.72 3.88
CA PRO A 516 -21.89 -39.27 2.76
C PRO A 516 -23.20 -39.79 3.34
N LEU A 517 -24.33 -39.28 2.88
CA LEU A 517 -25.58 -40.02 3.00
C LEU A 517 -25.38 -41.27 2.14
N SER A 518 -25.29 -42.41 2.83
CA SER A 518 -25.28 -43.76 2.24
C SER A 518 -26.45 -43.97 1.32
#